data_AF-A0A2T7N777-F1
#
_entry.id   AF-A0A2T7N777-F1
#
_cell.length_a   1.000
_cell.length_b   1.000
_cell.length_c   1.000
_cell.angle_alpha   90.00
_cell.angle_beta   90.00
_cell.angle_gamma   90.00
#
_symmetry.space_group_name_H-M   'P 1'
#
loop_
_entity.id
_entity.type
_entity.pdbx_description
1 polymer ?
#
loop_
_entity_poly.entity_id
_entity_poly.type
_entity_poly.pdbx_seq_one_letter_code
_entity_poly.pdbx_strand_id
1 'polypeptide(L)'
;MKNRKRGFSLVELLIVLAVIAALIATITPVAMNAIKKAKATQVAQNLKTLASALENAAYVNGVDDNKKIKGPDGNEEIRIDDLARDLPKKDNDHLYGFAYTQSSGKYDVVVFYTGKDANADSVKDVLNTSDVGYTSTNLDEDNPNNFVDDGAEYKEETGYIYYYFDFTVY
;
A
#
# COMPACT_ATOMS: atom_id res chain seq x y z
N MET A 1 -40.88 29.80 -46.11
CA MET A 1 -39.63 30.56 -45.87
C MET A 1 -38.53 29.58 -45.51
N LYS A 2 -37.45 29.50 -46.29
CA LYS A 2 -36.40 28.48 -46.12
C LYS A 2 -35.39 29.00 -45.09
N ASN A 3 -35.43 28.47 -43.87
CA ASN A 3 -34.47 28.81 -42.82
C ASN A 3 -33.05 28.53 -43.32
N ARG A 4 -32.28 29.58 -43.59
CA ARG A 4 -30.85 29.46 -43.91
C ARG A 4 -30.15 28.93 -42.66
N LYS A 5 -29.69 27.67 -42.69
CA LYS A 5 -28.84 27.12 -41.64
C LYS A 5 -27.57 27.98 -41.57
N ARG A 6 -27.34 28.64 -40.43
CA ARG A 6 -26.11 29.40 -40.19
C ARG A 6 -24.96 28.38 -40.03
N GLY A 7 -23.98 28.45 -40.91
CA GLY A 7 -22.73 27.69 -40.76
C GLY A 7 -21.81 28.37 -39.75
N PHE A 8 -20.98 27.57 -39.09
CA PHE A 8 -19.96 28.07 -38.16
C PHE A 8 -18.86 28.81 -38.94
N SER A 9 -18.42 29.97 -38.45
CA SER A 9 -17.22 30.65 -38.95
C SER A 9 -15.96 29.93 -38.47
N LEU A 10 -14.91 29.93 -39.29
CA LEU A 10 -13.59 29.42 -38.90
C LEU A 10 -13.08 30.09 -37.62
N VAL A 11 -13.34 31.39 -37.44
CA VAL A 11 -12.94 32.14 -36.24
C VAL A 11 -13.66 31.65 -35.00
N GLU A 12 -14.97 31.38 -35.10
CA GLU A 12 -15.76 30.86 -33.98
C GLU A 12 -15.25 29.47 -33.56
N LEU A 13 -14.89 28.62 -34.53
CA LEU A 13 -14.30 27.31 -34.24
C LEU A 13 -12.93 27.43 -33.55
N LEU A 14 -12.07 28.34 -34.00
CA LEU A 14 -10.75 28.56 -33.42
C LEU A 14 -10.82 29.05 -31.96
N ILE A 15 -11.74 29.97 -31.67
CA ILE A 15 -11.94 30.46 -30.30
C ILE A 15 -12.38 29.32 -29.38
N VAL A 16 -13.30 28.46 -29.83
CA VAL A 16 -13.77 27.31 -29.04
C VAL A 16 -12.61 26.36 -28.72
N LEU A 17 -11.78 26.02 -29.71
CA LEU A 17 -10.62 25.16 -29.49
C LEU A 17 -9.61 25.79 -28.52
N ALA A 18 -9.36 27.10 -28.62
CA ALA A 18 -8.47 27.81 -27.72
C ALA A 18 -8.96 27.77 -26.26
N VAL A 19 -10.26 27.96 -26.04
CA VAL A 19 -10.86 27.87 -24.69
C VAL A 19 -10.77 26.44 -24.14
N ILE A 20 -11.10 25.41 -24.93
CA ILE A 20 -10.98 24.01 -24.51
C ILE A 20 -9.53 23.67 -24.14
N ALA A 21 -8.56 24.09 -24.96
CA ALA A 21 -7.14 23.87 -24.69
C ALA A 21 -6.69 24.53 -23.38
N ALA A 22 -7.10 25.78 -23.13
CA ALA A 22 -6.78 26.47 -21.89
C ALA A 22 -7.37 25.76 -20.65
N LEU A 23 -8.61 25.26 -20.74
CA LEU A 23 -9.23 24.52 -19.65
C LEU A 23 -8.48 23.21 -19.36
N ILE A 24 -8.18 22.40 -20.39
CA ILE A 24 -7.43 21.14 -20.22
C ILE A 24 -6.05 21.39 -19.60
N ALA A 25 -5.36 22.44 -20.04
CA ALA A 25 -4.03 22.80 -19.53
C ALA A 25 -4.04 23.05 -18.01
N THR A 26 -5.11 23.66 -17.48
CA THR A 26 -5.24 23.92 -16.04
C THR A 26 -5.68 22.70 -15.23
N ILE A 27 -6.49 21.80 -15.81
CA ILE A 27 -7.04 20.63 -15.12
C ILE A 27 -6.01 19.50 -14.99
N THR A 28 -5.18 19.29 -16.02
CA THR A 28 -4.22 18.18 -16.09
C THR A 28 -3.28 18.08 -14.87
N PRO A 29 -2.59 19.14 -14.40
CA PRO A 29 -1.69 19.03 -13.26
C PRO A 29 -2.43 18.69 -11.95
N VAL A 30 -3.65 19.19 -11.79
CA VAL A 30 -4.49 18.90 -10.62
C VAL A 30 -4.92 17.43 -10.62
N ALA A 31 -5.34 16.91 -11.78
CA ALA A 31 -5.71 15.51 -11.93
C ALA A 31 -4.54 14.57 -11.63
N MET A 32 -3.32 14.91 -12.08
CA MET A 32 -2.12 14.11 -11.78
C MET A 32 -1.82 14.05 -10.29
N ASN A 33 -1.94 15.17 -9.57
CA ASN A 33 -1.74 15.20 -8.12
C ASN A 33 -2.82 14.40 -7.37
N ALA A 34 -4.08 14.49 -7.82
CA ALA A 34 -5.18 13.71 -7.25
C ALA A 34 -4.94 12.20 -7.41
N ILE A 35 -4.47 11.75 -8.58
CA ILE A 35 -4.15 10.33 -8.82
C ILE A 35 -3.03 9.86 -7.89
N LYS A 36 -1.95 10.64 -7.73
CA LYS A 36 -0.85 10.30 -6.80
C LYS A 36 -1.36 10.15 -5.37
N LYS A 37 -2.22 11.07 -4.92
CA LYS A 37 -2.81 11.00 -3.58
C LYS A 37 -3.77 9.83 -3.42
N ALA A 38 -4.57 9.51 -4.45
CA ALA A 38 -5.46 8.35 -4.45
C ALA A 38 -4.67 7.05 -4.32
N LYS A 39 -3.55 6.91 -5.06
CA LYS A 39 -2.64 5.77 -4.92
C LYS A 39 -2.05 5.66 -3.51
N ALA A 40 -1.54 6.76 -2.96
CA ALA A 40 -1.02 6.77 -1.60
C ALA A 40 -2.09 6.38 -0.58
N THR A 41 -3.33 6.83 -0.77
CA THR A 41 -4.47 6.48 0.08
C THR A 41 -4.80 4.99 -0.02
N GLN A 42 -4.79 4.42 -1.23
CA GLN A 42 -5.03 2.99 -1.44
C GLN A 42 -3.94 2.14 -0.77
N VAL A 43 -2.66 2.49 -0.96
CA VAL A 43 -1.55 1.78 -0.33
C VAL A 43 -1.64 1.87 1.20
N ALA A 44 -1.87 3.06 1.74
CA ALA A 44 -2.08 3.26 3.18
C ALA A 44 -3.21 2.38 3.73
N GLN A 45 -4.36 2.34 3.07
CA GLN A 45 -5.50 1.52 3.49
C GLN A 45 -5.18 0.02 3.47
N ASN A 46 -4.51 -0.46 2.42
CA ASN A 46 -4.10 -1.85 2.32
C ASN A 46 -3.09 -2.21 3.42
N LEU A 47 -2.07 -1.38 3.64
CA LEU A 47 -1.08 -1.58 4.72
C LEU A 47 -1.76 -1.63 6.09
N LYS A 48 -2.69 -0.70 6.37
CA LYS A 48 -3.43 -0.70 7.63
C LYS A 48 -4.32 -1.93 7.79
N THR A 49 -4.96 -2.36 6.72
CA THR A 49 -5.81 -3.57 6.72
C THR A 49 -4.98 -4.81 7.03
N LEU A 50 -3.80 -4.93 6.40
CA LEU A 50 -2.86 -6.02 6.67
C LEU A 50 -2.36 -6.00 8.12
N ALA A 51 -1.99 -4.82 8.62
CA ALA A 51 -1.54 -4.66 10.00
C ALA A 51 -2.60 -5.15 11.00
N SER A 52 -3.84 -4.68 10.85
CA SER A 52 -4.95 -5.10 11.72
C SER A 52 -5.33 -6.57 11.56
N ALA A 53 -5.26 -7.13 10.34
CA ALA A 53 -5.54 -8.54 10.10
C ALA A 53 -4.48 -9.43 10.77
N LEU A 54 -3.21 -9.06 10.67
CA LEU A 54 -2.11 -9.81 11.26
C LEU A 54 -2.14 -9.74 12.79
N GLU A 55 -2.39 -8.57 13.35
CA GLU A 55 -2.62 -8.40 14.78
C GLU A 55 -3.78 -9.29 15.26
N ASN A 56 -4.92 -9.25 14.57
CA ASN A 56 -6.08 -10.09 14.92
C ASN A 56 -5.75 -11.58 14.87
N ALA A 57 -5.05 -12.03 13.83
CA ALA A 57 -4.66 -13.42 13.69
C ALA A 57 -3.71 -13.87 14.82
N ALA A 58 -2.77 -13.01 15.23
CA ALA A 58 -1.88 -13.30 16.36
C ALA A 58 -2.65 -13.50 17.68
N TYR A 59 -3.70 -12.71 17.93
CA TYR A 59 -4.54 -12.85 19.11
C TYR A 59 -5.50 -14.05 19.05
N VAL A 60 -6.05 -14.38 17.87
CA VAL A 60 -7.12 -15.38 17.74
C VAL A 60 -6.59 -16.78 17.44
N ASN A 61 -5.65 -16.90 16.50
CA ASN A 61 -5.15 -18.21 16.03
C ASN A 61 -4.05 -18.74 16.97
N GLY A 62 -3.41 -17.85 17.73
CA GLY A 62 -2.30 -18.15 18.61
C GLY A 62 -1.01 -18.50 17.86
N VAL A 63 -0.04 -19.02 18.62
CA VAL A 63 1.28 -19.38 18.12
C VAL A 63 1.54 -20.87 18.12
N ASP A 64 2.43 -21.32 17.23
CA ASP A 64 3.03 -22.64 17.29
C ASP A 64 4.24 -22.69 18.25
N ASP A 65 4.82 -23.88 18.40
CA ASP A 65 5.99 -24.10 19.27
C ASP A 65 7.24 -23.33 18.81
N ASN A 66 7.27 -22.90 17.53
CA ASN A 66 8.33 -22.10 16.93
C ASN A 66 8.05 -20.59 17.00
N LYS A 67 7.02 -20.16 17.78
CA LYS A 67 6.60 -18.76 17.96
C LYS A 67 6.07 -18.09 16.69
N LYS A 68 5.59 -18.88 15.74
CA LYS A 68 4.98 -18.41 14.51
C LYS A 68 3.47 -18.30 14.67
N ILE A 69 2.88 -17.26 14.10
CA ILE A 69 1.44 -17.05 14.06
C ILE A 69 0.82 -18.14 13.18
N LYS A 70 -0.17 -18.85 13.74
CA LYS A 70 -0.90 -19.89 13.03
C LYS A 70 -1.86 -19.29 12.00
N GLY A 71 -1.97 -19.96 10.85
CA GLY A 71 -3.00 -19.70 9.86
C GLY A 71 -4.40 -20.12 10.37
N PRO A 72 -5.46 -19.85 9.59
CA PRO A 72 -6.85 -20.08 10.01
C PRO A 72 -7.15 -21.53 10.42
N ASP A 73 -6.48 -22.48 9.78
CA ASP A 73 -6.66 -23.91 10.02
C ASP A 73 -5.83 -24.45 11.20
N GLY A 74 -5.00 -23.61 11.83
CA GLY A 74 -4.18 -23.94 13.00
C GLY A 74 -2.96 -24.85 12.74
N ASN A 75 -2.84 -25.41 11.54
CA ASN A 75 -1.81 -26.39 11.17
C ASN A 75 -0.66 -25.80 10.37
N GLU A 76 -0.89 -24.68 9.67
CA GLU A 76 0.10 -23.99 8.85
C GLU A 76 0.40 -22.60 9.41
N GLU A 77 1.49 -21.99 8.96
CA GLU A 77 1.85 -20.60 9.26
C GLU A 77 0.89 -19.67 8.52
N ILE A 78 0.65 -18.48 9.09
CA ILE A 78 -0.19 -17.48 8.45
C ILE A 78 0.41 -17.02 7.12
N ARG A 79 -0.41 -16.98 6.08
CA ARG A 79 -0.03 -16.43 4.77
C ARG A 79 -0.69 -15.10 4.51
N ILE A 80 -0.11 -14.32 3.61
CA ILE A 80 -0.65 -13.03 3.20
C ILE A 80 -2.02 -13.17 2.53
N ASP A 81 -2.25 -14.26 1.80
CA ASP A 81 -3.55 -14.57 1.20
C ASP A 81 -4.64 -14.84 2.26
N ASP A 82 -4.25 -15.25 3.48
CA ASP A 82 -5.18 -15.42 4.62
C ASP A 82 -5.54 -14.07 5.26
N LEU A 83 -4.62 -13.08 5.17
CA LEU A 83 -4.79 -11.75 5.75
C LEU A 83 -5.67 -10.84 4.87
N ALA A 84 -5.52 -10.94 3.54
CA ALA A 84 -6.31 -10.14 2.60
C ALA A 84 -6.44 -10.83 1.23
N ARG A 85 -7.69 -11.08 0.84
CA ARG A 85 -8.04 -11.83 -0.38
C ARG A 85 -7.76 -11.10 -1.70
N ASP A 86 -7.86 -9.77 -1.71
CA ASP A 86 -7.85 -8.95 -2.94
C ASP A 86 -6.62 -8.03 -3.05
N LEU A 87 -5.48 -8.46 -2.52
CA LEU A 87 -4.24 -7.70 -2.67
C LEU A 87 -3.80 -7.68 -4.14
N PRO A 88 -3.37 -6.52 -4.66
CA PRO A 88 -2.90 -6.44 -6.04
C PRO A 88 -1.60 -7.25 -6.19
N LYS A 89 -1.56 -8.04 -7.27
CA LYS A 89 -0.41 -8.83 -7.69
C LYS A 89 0.13 -8.27 -9.01
N LYS A 90 1.44 -8.36 -9.22
CA LYS A 90 2.10 -8.02 -10.48
C LYS A 90 2.83 -9.25 -10.98
N ASP A 91 2.50 -9.72 -12.19
CA ASP A 91 3.09 -10.93 -12.76
C ASP A 91 2.95 -12.17 -11.86
N ASN A 92 1.81 -12.27 -11.16
CA ASN A 92 1.49 -13.24 -10.09
C ASN A 92 2.25 -13.08 -8.76
N ASP A 93 3.23 -12.18 -8.69
CA ASP A 93 3.92 -11.86 -7.44
C ASP A 93 3.14 -10.84 -6.61
N HIS A 94 3.15 -11.05 -5.30
CA HIS A 94 2.53 -10.11 -4.37
C HIS A 94 3.26 -8.77 -4.37
N LEU A 95 2.52 -7.67 -4.38
CA LEU A 95 3.07 -6.34 -4.16
C LEU A 95 3.14 -5.95 -2.70
N TYR A 96 2.49 -6.72 -1.84
CA TYR A 96 2.48 -6.50 -0.40
C TYR A 96 3.12 -7.70 0.29
N GLY A 97 3.77 -7.45 1.42
CA GLY A 97 4.36 -8.47 2.27
C GLY A 97 4.21 -8.07 3.72
N PHE A 98 4.43 -9.03 4.61
CA PHE A 98 4.65 -8.75 6.01
C PHE A 98 5.88 -9.51 6.49
N ALA A 99 6.51 -9.00 7.53
CA ALA A 99 7.53 -9.70 8.26
C ALA A 99 7.38 -9.36 9.76
N TYR A 100 7.66 -10.31 10.63
CA TYR A 100 7.61 -10.09 12.07
C TYR A 100 8.66 -10.89 12.82
N THR A 101 9.00 -10.39 14.01
CA THR A 101 9.75 -11.12 15.01
C THR A 101 8.95 -11.22 16.30
N GLN A 102 9.16 -12.29 17.06
CA GLN A 102 8.45 -12.54 18.31
C GLN A 102 9.44 -12.73 19.44
N SER A 103 9.32 -11.88 20.46
CA SER A 103 10.09 -11.98 21.69
C SER A 103 9.19 -11.84 22.91
N SER A 104 8.99 -12.95 23.63
CA SER A 104 8.28 -12.98 24.92
C SER A 104 6.87 -12.37 24.89
N GLY A 105 6.11 -12.62 23.81
CA GLY A 105 4.75 -12.12 23.63
C GLY A 105 4.67 -10.77 22.91
N LYS A 106 5.79 -10.04 22.78
CA LYS A 106 5.89 -8.84 21.95
C LYS A 106 6.18 -9.23 20.50
N TYR A 107 5.43 -8.63 19.59
CA TYR A 107 5.62 -8.74 18.15
C TYR A 107 6.09 -7.40 17.64
N ASP A 108 7.25 -7.41 16.98
CA ASP A 108 7.72 -6.29 16.19
C ASP A 108 7.43 -6.63 14.73
N VAL A 109 6.56 -5.86 14.09
CA VAL A 109 5.96 -6.19 12.80
C VAL A 109 6.22 -5.08 11.80
N VAL A 110 6.45 -5.49 10.57
CA VAL A 110 6.45 -4.62 9.41
C VAL A 110 5.53 -5.18 8.34
N VAL A 111 4.67 -4.32 7.81
CA VAL A 111 3.94 -4.59 6.57
C VAL A 111 4.48 -3.66 5.50
N PHE A 112 4.68 -4.16 4.29
CA PHE A 112 5.39 -3.40 3.27
C PHE A 112 4.77 -3.53 1.88
N TYR A 113 5.06 -2.53 1.04
CA TYR A 113 4.60 -2.41 -0.33
C TYR A 113 5.76 -2.22 -1.30
N THR A 114 5.82 -3.05 -2.34
CA THR A 114 6.94 -3.14 -3.30
C THR A 114 6.65 -2.51 -4.66
N GLY A 115 5.46 -1.95 -4.88
CA GLY A 115 5.03 -1.49 -6.20
C GLY A 115 5.72 -0.22 -6.74
N LYS A 116 6.54 0.48 -5.93
CA LYS A 116 7.34 1.69 -6.28
C LYS A 116 6.57 2.84 -6.96
N ASP A 117 5.24 2.81 -6.95
CA ASP A 117 4.38 3.75 -7.65
C ASP A 117 3.59 4.68 -6.72
N ALA A 118 3.84 4.57 -5.41
CA ALA A 118 3.36 5.46 -4.37
C ALA A 118 4.54 6.15 -3.67
N ASN A 119 4.32 7.36 -3.18
CA ASN A 119 5.31 8.12 -2.41
C ASN A 119 5.08 7.86 -0.91
N ALA A 120 6.13 7.47 -0.17
CA ALA A 120 6.02 7.13 1.24
C ALA A 120 5.59 8.32 2.11
N ASP A 121 6.01 9.55 1.80
CA ASP A 121 5.60 10.74 2.57
C ASP A 121 4.08 10.94 2.48
N SER A 122 3.52 10.75 1.29
CA SER A 122 2.07 10.81 1.06
C SER A 122 1.34 9.67 1.78
N VAL A 123 1.93 8.47 1.84
CA VAL A 123 1.36 7.33 2.59
C VAL A 123 1.41 7.59 4.09
N LYS A 124 2.52 8.14 4.57
CA LYS A 124 2.75 8.56 5.96
C LYS A 124 1.71 9.60 6.40
N ASP A 125 1.47 10.60 5.57
CA ASP A 125 0.44 11.61 5.80
C ASP A 125 -0.97 11.01 5.91
N VAL A 126 -1.28 9.99 5.09
CA VAL A 126 -2.59 9.31 5.15
C VAL A 126 -2.70 8.43 6.39
N LEU A 127 -1.65 7.70 6.74
CA LEU A 127 -1.61 6.83 7.92
C LEU A 127 -1.54 7.63 9.23
N ASN A 128 -1.16 8.92 9.18
CA ASN A 128 -0.97 9.78 10.35
C ASN A 128 -0.01 9.16 11.39
N THR A 129 1.05 8.50 10.92
CA THR A 129 2.03 7.83 11.79
C THR A 129 3.46 8.25 11.41
N SER A 130 4.38 8.25 12.36
CA SER A 130 5.81 8.40 12.11
C SER A 130 6.44 7.15 11.49
N ASP A 131 5.78 6.00 11.67
CA ASP A 131 6.37 4.66 11.57
C ASP A 131 6.31 4.11 10.14
N VAL A 132 6.38 5.01 9.16
CA VAL A 132 6.43 4.70 7.73
C VAL A 132 7.75 5.18 7.17
N GLY A 133 8.47 4.29 6.48
CA GLY A 133 9.80 4.57 5.94
C GLY A 133 10.16 3.74 4.71
N TYR A 134 11.39 3.92 4.24
CA TYR A 134 11.96 3.19 3.09
C TYR A 134 13.03 2.15 3.49
N THR A 135 13.44 2.13 4.75
CA THR A 135 14.40 1.15 5.26
C THR A 135 13.66 -0.08 5.72
N SER A 136 14.31 -1.24 5.69
CA SER A 136 13.81 -2.54 6.20
C SER A 136 14.40 -2.88 7.59
N THR A 137 14.90 -1.87 8.31
CA THR A 137 15.83 -2.09 9.44
C THR A 137 15.18 -2.11 10.83
N ASN A 138 13.86 -2.18 10.97
CA ASN A 138 13.24 -2.22 12.30
C ASN A 138 12.81 -3.63 12.76
N LEU A 139 13.23 -4.67 12.05
CA LEU A 139 13.05 -6.06 12.50
C LEU A 139 14.38 -6.59 13.05
N ASP A 140 14.42 -6.83 14.35
CA ASP A 140 15.51 -7.49 15.11
C ASP A 140 16.93 -7.19 14.57
N GLU A 141 17.46 -6.00 14.93
CA GLU A 141 18.77 -5.48 14.46
C GLU A 141 19.93 -6.47 14.67
N ASP A 142 19.83 -7.37 15.65
CA ASP A 142 20.86 -8.34 16.00
C ASP A 142 20.85 -9.60 15.12
N ASN A 143 19.72 -9.92 14.45
CA ASN A 143 19.63 -11.05 13.53
C ASN A 143 18.61 -10.81 12.41
N PRO A 144 19.01 -10.12 11.32
CA PRO A 144 18.12 -9.75 10.23
C PRO A 144 17.66 -10.93 9.37
N ASN A 145 17.91 -12.19 9.75
CA ASN A 145 17.33 -13.37 9.10
C ASN A 145 16.41 -14.17 10.05
N ASN A 146 16.20 -13.69 11.28
CA ASN A 146 15.38 -14.35 12.29
C ASN A 146 13.98 -13.73 12.37
N PHE A 147 13.36 -13.57 11.20
CA PHE A 147 11.98 -13.13 11.09
C PHE A 147 11.16 -14.16 10.32
N VAL A 148 9.85 -14.11 10.51
CA VAL A 148 8.88 -14.83 9.67
C VAL A 148 8.33 -13.82 8.68
N ASP A 149 8.40 -14.14 7.39
CA ASP A 149 7.86 -13.32 6.31
C ASP A 149 6.97 -14.13 5.36
N ASP A 150 6.05 -13.44 4.70
CA ASP A 150 5.27 -13.98 3.58
C ASP A 150 4.80 -12.86 2.65
N GLY A 151 4.51 -13.24 1.39
CA GLY A 151 4.06 -12.34 0.33
C GLY A 151 5.19 -11.81 -0.53
N ALA A 152 5.28 -10.49 -0.66
CA ALA A 152 6.36 -9.85 -1.41
C ALA A 152 7.71 -10.08 -0.72
N GLU A 153 8.78 -10.24 -1.49
CA GLU A 153 10.10 -10.51 -0.93
C GLU A 153 10.62 -9.32 -0.09
N TYR A 154 10.98 -9.60 1.17
CA TYR A 154 11.51 -8.60 2.09
C TYR A 154 12.95 -8.19 1.73
N LYS A 155 13.13 -6.97 1.21
CA LYS A 155 14.44 -6.48 0.74
C LYS A 155 14.59 -4.98 0.89
N GLU A 156 15.73 -4.54 1.42
CA GLU A 156 16.05 -3.12 1.46
C GLU A 156 16.28 -2.56 0.05
N GLU A 157 15.21 -2.03 -0.55
CA GLU A 157 15.24 -1.45 -1.88
C GLU A 157 14.57 -0.07 -1.87
N THR A 158 15.24 0.91 -2.48
CA THR A 158 14.70 2.25 -2.66
C THR A 158 13.34 2.21 -3.36
N GLY A 159 12.35 2.88 -2.77
CA GLY A 159 10.98 2.94 -3.28
C GLY A 159 10.01 1.93 -2.66
N TYR A 160 10.47 1.00 -1.82
CA TYR A 160 9.59 0.17 -0.99
C TYR A 160 9.08 0.95 0.21
N ILE A 161 7.82 0.77 0.54
CA ILE A 161 7.19 1.48 1.66
C ILE A 161 7.00 0.48 2.78
N TYR A 162 7.61 0.74 3.92
CA TYR A 162 7.52 -0.08 5.12
C TYR A 162 6.66 0.65 6.15
N TYR A 163 5.69 -0.05 6.73
CA TYR A 163 4.88 0.42 7.84
C TYR A 163 5.13 -0.48 9.05
N TYR A 164 5.68 0.14 10.09
CA TYR A 164 6.13 -0.52 11.31
C TYR A 164 5.12 -0.32 12.43
N PHE A 165 4.91 -1.37 13.21
CA PHE A 165 4.10 -1.33 14.41
C PHE A 165 4.47 -2.50 15.33
N ASP A 166 4.24 -2.32 16.62
CA ASP A 166 4.40 -3.37 17.61
C ASP A 166 3.08 -3.62 18.36
N PHE A 167 2.90 -4.85 18.81
CA PHE A 167 1.80 -5.22 19.69
C PHE A 167 2.23 -6.36 20.61
N THR A 168 1.49 -6.54 21.71
CA THR A 168 1.80 -7.58 22.71
C THR A 168 0.60 -8.50 22.90
N VAL A 169 0.81 -9.80 22.69
CA VAL A 169 -0.18 -10.84 22.98
C VAL A 169 0.14 -11.41 24.37
N TYR A 170 -0.81 -11.28 25.31
CA TYR A 170 -0.71 -11.73 26.70
C TYR A 170 -1.23 -13.16 26.89
#